data_AF-X8DUM8-F1
#
_entry.id   AF-X8DUM8-F1
#
_cell.length_a   1.000
_cell.length_b   1.000
_cell.length_c   1.000
_cell.angle_alpha   90.00
_cell.angle_beta   90.00
_cell.angle_gamma   90.00
#
_symmetry.space_group_name_H-M   'P 1'
#
loop_
_entity.id
_entity.type
_entity.pdbx_description
1 polymer ?
#
loop_
_entity_poly.entity_id
_entity_poly.type
_entity_poly.pdbx_seq_one_letter_code
_entity_poly.pdbx_strand_id
1 'polypeptide(L)'
;MVRHGQLAGAAVARRGVPPMPVVAAASASAQVVLPTPEPFSGAAPEETGLITRWLAEPGVRIVSSTDGYAEATGCAASLRNWAAAARSARMATALHQDDRGMAELTRVAPPARPRVAG
;
A
#
# COMPACT_ATOMS: atom_id res chain seq x y z
N MET A 1 -5.02 12.74 -0.92
CA MET A 1 -4.65 14.01 -0.27
C MET A 1 -4.56 13.73 1.22
N VAL A 2 -3.44 14.08 1.84
CA VAL A 2 -3.22 13.91 3.28
C VAL A 2 -3.04 15.28 3.90
N ARG A 3 -3.68 15.53 5.05
CA ARG A 3 -3.53 16.76 5.82
C ARG A 3 -3.42 16.40 7.30
N HIS A 4 -2.38 16.89 7.97
CA HIS A 4 -2.19 16.72 9.42
C HIS A 4 -2.36 15.28 9.93
N GLY A 5 -1.91 14.26 9.18
CA GLY A 5 -2.03 12.86 9.59
C GLY A 5 -3.37 12.19 9.22
N GLN A 6 -4.25 12.87 8.50
CA GLN A 6 -5.57 12.38 8.09
C GLN A 6 -5.74 12.31 6.57
N LEU A 7 -6.53 11.35 6.10
CA LEU A 7 -6.91 11.23 4.69
C LEU A 7 -8.01 12.23 4.36
N ALA A 8 -7.61 13.38 3.81
CA ALA A 8 -8.53 14.47 3.46
C ALA A 8 -9.26 14.27 2.11
N GLY A 9 -8.82 13.31 1.28
CA GLY A 9 -9.48 13.02 0.00
C GLY A 9 -8.74 11.99 -0.84
N ALA A 10 -9.45 11.34 -1.76
CA ALA A 10 -8.93 10.34 -2.67
C ALA A 10 -9.59 10.43 -4.04
N ALA A 11 -8.87 10.02 -5.09
CA ALA A 11 -9.39 9.93 -6.45
C ALA A 11 -8.62 8.85 -7.22
N VAL A 12 -9.24 8.35 -8.29
CA VAL A 12 -8.67 7.33 -9.17
C VAL A 12 -8.67 7.84 -10.61
N ALA A 13 -7.50 7.89 -11.24
CA ALA A 13 -7.38 8.17 -12.66
C ALA A 13 -7.70 6.90 -13.46
N ARG A 14 -8.71 6.97 -14.35
CA ARG A 14 -9.03 5.85 -15.25
C ARG A 14 -7.90 5.67 -16.26
N ARG A 15 -7.77 4.45 -16.81
CA ARG A 15 -6.80 4.17 -17.87
C ARG A 15 -6.98 5.12 -19.06
N GLY A 16 -5.88 5.70 -19.53
CA GLY A 16 -5.88 6.69 -20.61
C GLY A 16 -6.18 8.13 -20.17
N VAL A 17 -6.55 8.36 -18.90
CA VAL A 17 -6.71 9.71 -18.35
C VAL A 17 -5.37 10.19 -17.78
N PRO A 18 -4.85 11.36 -18.21
CA PRO A 18 -3.66 11.94 -17.60
C PRO A 18 -3.87 12.15 -16.08
N PRO A 19 -2.88 11.84 -15.22
CA PRO A 19 -3.09 11.84 -13.78
C PRO A 19 -3.17 13.25 -13.17
N MET A 20 -2.48 14.24 -13.74
CA MET A 20 -2.38 15.57 -13.12
C MET A 20 -3.72 16.30 -12.95
N PRO A 21 -4.66 16.30 -13.92
CA PRO A 21 -6.00 16.85 -13.71
C PRO A 21 -6.79 16.17 -12.58
N VAL A 22 -6.61 14.85 -12.40
CA VAL A 22 -7.28 14.09 -11.32
C VAL A 22 -6.70 14.47 -9.96
N VAL A 23 -5.38 14.67 -9.88
CA VAL A 23 -4.71 15.18 -8.67
C VAL A 23 -5.21 16.58 -8.33
N ALA A 24 -5.35 17.47 -9.32
CA ALA A 24 -5.87 18.82 -9.12
C ALA A 24 -7.32 18.79 -8.59
N ALA A 25 -8.19 17.98 -9.19
CA ALA A 25 -9.57 17.82 -8.74
C ALA A 25 -9.64 17.26 -7.31
N ALA A 26 -8.84 16.23 -6.99
CA ALA A 26 -8.79 15.64 -5.65
C ALA A 26 -8.25 16.62 -4.59
N SER A 27 -7.34 17.52 -4.97
CA SER A 27 -6.84 18.57 -4.09
C SER A 27 -7.90 19.62 -3.82
N ALA A 28 -8.62 20.04 -4.86
CA ALA A 28 -9.68 21.06 -4.77
C ALA A 28 -10.91 20.59 -3.98
N SER A 29 -11.24 19.29 -4.03
CA SER A 29 -12.37 18.71 -3.28
C SER A 29 -11.99 18.15 -1.91
N ALA A 30 -10.70 18.15 -1.55
CA ALA A 30 -10.26 17.60 -0.28
C ALA A 30 -10.85 18.39 0.89
N GLN A 31 -11.19 17.67 1.96
CA GLN A 31 -11.64 18.26 3.21
C GLN A 31 -10.58 19.22 3.78
N VAL A 32 -11.05 20.32 4.35
CA VAL A 32 -10.23 21.21 5.19
C VAL A 32 -10.09 20.58 6.57
N VAL A 33 -8.85 20.34 6.99
CA VAL A 33 -8.49 19.80 8.30
C VAL A 33 -7.70 20.87 9.03
N LEU A 34 -8.15 21.26 10.22
CA LEU A 34 -7.46 22.23 11.08
C LEU A 34 -6.62 21.45 12.10
N PRO A 35 -5.31 21.75 12.23
CA PRO A 35 -4.47 21.09 13.22
C PRO A 35 -4.83 21.53 14.63
N THR A 36 -4.79 20.60 15.58
CA THR A 36 -4.89 20.89 17.03
C THR A 36 -3.51 20.80 17.69
N PRO A 37 -3.30 21.37 18.89
CA PRO A 37 -2.03 21.23 19.62
C PRO A 37 -1.80 19.83 20.20
N GLU A 38 -2.72 18.90 19.96
CA GLU A 38 -2.65 17.53 20.45
C GLU A 38 -1.63 16.71 19.62
N PRO A 39 -1.18 15.55 20.12
CA PRO A 39 -0.34 14.64 19.34
C PRO A 39 -0.95 14.35 17.96
N PHE A 40 -0.07 14.19 16.96
CA PHE A 40 -0.46 14.02 15.55
C PHE A 40 -1.38 15.13 15.01
N SER A 41 -1.32 16.34 15.57
CA SER A 41 -2.18 17.47 15.17
C SER A 41 -3.68 17.19 15.30
N GLY A 42 -4.06 16.26 16.19
CA GLY A 42 -5.45 15.83 16.41
C GLY A 42 -5.90 14.63 15.57
N ALA A 43 -5.03 14.08 14.70
CA ALA A 43 -5.34 12.86 13.96
C ALA A 43 -5.31 11.61 14.86
N ALA A 44 -6.15 10.63 14.50
CA ALA A 44 -6.08 9.31 15.12
C ALA A 44 -4.70 8.67 14.87
N PRO A 45 -4.00 8.17 15.90
CA PRO A 45 -2.72 7.49 15.73
C PRO A 45 -2.79 6.32 14.75
N GLU A 46 -3.92 5.59 14.75
CA GLU A 46 -4.16 4.45 13.86
C GLU A 46 -4.22 4.88 12.39
N GLU A 47 -4.90 5.99 12.09
CA GLU A 47 -4.99 6.54 10.74
C GLU A 47 -3.61 7.04 10.27
N THR A 48 -2.90 7.78 11.13
CA THR A 48 -1.53 8.23 10.85
C THR A 48 -0.60 7.03 10.58
N GLY A 49 -0.75 5.96 11.35
CA GLY A 49 -0.02 4.71 11.15
C GLY A 49 -0.33 4.04 9.82
N LEU A 50 -1.61 3.98 9.42
CA LEU A 50 -2.03 3.43 8.12
C LEU A 50 -1.47 4.24 6.95
N ILE A 51 -1.54 5.58 7.02
CA ILE A 51 -1.00 6.46 5.99
C ILE A 51 0.52 6.29 5.90
N THR A 52 1.23 6.29 7.03
CA THR A 52 2.69 6.09 7.07
C THR A 52 3.07 4.74 6.46
N ARG A 53 2.32 3.67 6.78
CA ARG A 53 2.53 2.34 6.20
C ARG A 53 2.30 2.34 4.69
N TRP A 54 1.23 2.98 4.22
CA TRP A 54 0.92 3.10 2.79
C TRP A 54 2.00 3.89 2.05
N LEU A 55 2.47 5.01 2.59
CA LEU A 55 3.55 5.81 1.99
C LEU A 55 4.86 5.00 1.82
N ALA A 56 5.09 4.00 2.67
CA ALA A 56 6.26 3.12 2.58
C ALA A 56 6.09 1.96 1.57
N GLU A 57 4.91 1.80 0.94
CA GLU A 57 4.67 0.73 -0.02
C GLU A 57 5.37 1.02 -1.37
N PRO A 58 5.94 -0.03 -2.02
CA PRO A 58 6.50 0.12 -3.35
C PRO A 58 5.46 0.66 -4.35
N GLY A 59 5.86 1.61 -5.18
CA GLY A 59 4.99 2.22 -6.20
C GLY A 59 4.26 3.49 -5.74
N VAL A 60 4.28 3.82 -4.44
CA VAL A 60 3.76 5.10 -3.96
C VAL A 60 4.73 6.24 -4.29
N ARG A 61 4.17 7.38 -4.70
CA ARG A 61 4.89 8.59 -5.09
C ARG A 61 4.19 9.82 -4.52
N ILE A 62 4.98 10.74 -3.96
CA ILE A 62 4.50 12.04 -3.51
C ILE A 62 4.58 13.00 -4.71
N VAL A 63 3.43 13.57 -5.10
CA VAL A 63 3.34 14.48 -6.26
C VAL A 63 3.56 15.94 -5.85
N SER A 64 3.11 16.30 -4.65
CA SER A 64 3.23 17.66 -4.10
C SER A 64 3.17 17.61 -2.57
N SER A 65 3.84 18.56 -1.92
CA SER A 65 3.73 18.82 -0.49
C SER A 65 3.84 20.33 -0.26
N THR A 66 3.08 20.85 0.70
CA THR A 66 3.13 22.27 1.09
C THR A 66 4.43 22.61 1.83
N ASP A 67 4.84 21.76 2.76
CA ASP A 67 6.01 21.99 3.63
C ASP A 67 7.20 21.06 3.31
N GLY A 68 7.12 20.36 2.18
CA GLY A 68 8.04 19.28 1.84
C GLY A 68 7.70 17.97 2.56
N TYR A 69 8.53 16.94 2.35
CA TYR A 69 8.41 15.67 3.06
C TYR A 69 9.60 15.52 3.99
N ALA A 70 9.33 15.29 5.27
CA ALA A 70 10.35 15.08 6.28
C ALA A 70 9.99 13.85 7.12
N GLU A 71 11.02 13.10 7.50
CA GLU A 71 10.91 12.02 8.47
C GLU A 71 11.77 12.41 9.68
N ALA A 72 11.30 12.09 10.89
CA ALA A 72 12.06 12.41 12.09
C ALA A 72 13.42 11.68 12.10
N THR A 73 14.49 12.44 12.32
CA THR A 73 15.84 11.93 12.53
C THR A 73 15.88 11.16 13.86
N GLY A 74 16.19 9.86 13.81
CA GLY A 74 16.26 8.98 14.99
C GLY A 74 15.16 7.93 15.11
N CYS A 75 14.23 7.86 14.15
CA CYS A 75 13.28 6.75 14.03
C CYS A 75 13.97 5.41 13.71
N ALA A 76 13.18 4.34 13.52
CA ALA A 76 13.60 2.99 13.13
C ALA A 76 14.33 2.88 11.76
N ALA A 77 14.90 3.98 11.27
CA ALA A 77 15.79 4.10 10.13
C ALA A 77 16.90 3.03 10.09
N SER A 78 17.48 2.70 11.25
CA SER A 78 18.48 1.62 11.38
C SER A 78 17.92 0.24 11.01
N LEU A 79 16.61 0.04 11.18
CA LEU A 79 15.91 -1.21 10.85
C LEU A 79 15.41 -1.27 9.40
N ARG A 80 15.68 -0.26 8.55
CA ARG A 80 15.17 -0.22 7.17
C ARG A 80 15.55 -1.44 6.34
N ASN A 81 16.81 -1.89 6.44
CA ASN A 81 17.27 -3.06 5.67
C ASN A 81 16.54 -4.34 6.12
N TRP A 82 16.37 -4.51 7.43
CA TRP A 82 15.59 -5.61 7.98
C TRP A 82 14.13 -5.55 7.53
N ALA A 83 13.49 -4.39 7.62
CA ALA A 83 12.09 -4.19 7.21
C ALA A 83 11.88 -4.40 5.70
N ALA A 84 12.86 -4.03 4.87
CA ALA A 84 12.86 -4.31 3.44
C ALA A 84 12.95 -5.81 3.17
N ALA A 85 13.87 -6.52 3.83
CA ALA A 85 13.99 -7.98 3.73
C ALA A 85 12.69 -8.70 4.15
N ALA A 86 12.08 -8.29 5.26
CA ALA A 86 10.81 -8.84 5.74
C ALA A 86 9.66 -8.63 4.74
N ARG A 87 9.57 -7.44 4.12
CA ARG A 87 8.58 -7.16 3.06
C ARG A 87 8.82 -8.00 1.81
N SER A 88 10.06 -8.10 1.35
CA SER A 88 10.42 -8.93 0.19
C SER A 88 10.09 -10.41 0.41
N ALA A 89 10.38 -10.94 1.60
CA ALA A 89 10.02 -12.31 1.97
C ALA A 89 8.50 -12.52 1.93
N ARG A 90 7.71 -11.59 2.50
CA ARG A 90 6.24 -11.65 2.46
C ARG A 90 5.70 -11.61 1.03
N MET A 91 6.23 -10.74 0.17
CA MET A 91 5.83 -10.65 -1.24
C MET A 91 6.17 -11.94 -2.00
N ALA A 92 7.36 -12.51 -1.78
CA ALA A 92 7.75 -13.78 -2.38
C ALA A 92 6.83 -14.94 -1.95
N THR A 93 6.40 -14.97 -0.68
CA THR A 93 5.41 -15.94 -0.21
C THR A 93 4.05 -15.77 -0.90
N ALA A 94 3.57 -14.54 -1.07
CA ALA A 94 2.30 -14.27 -1.74
C ALA A 94 2.32 -14.70 -3.22
N LEU A 95 3.39 -14.37 -3.95
CA LEU A 95 3.57 -14.80 -5.34
C LEU A 95 3.64 -16.33 -5.47
N HIS A 96 4.37 -16.99 -4.56
CA HIS A 96 4.45 -18.45 -4.55
C HIS A 96 3.08 -19.12 -4.30
N GLN A 97 2.21 -18.51 -3.49
CA GLN A 97 0.86 -19.01 -3.26
C GLN A 97 -0.01 -18.91 -4.53
N ASP A 98 0.07 -17.80 -5.25
CA ASP A 98 -0.66 -17.62 -6.53
C ASP A 98 -0.19 -18.63 -7.59
N ASP A 99 1.13 -18.84 -7.74
CA ASP A 99 1.69 -19.83 -8.67
C ASP A 99 1.28 -21.26 -8.31
N ARG A 100 1.28 -21.60 -7.01
CA ARG A 100 0.85 -22.93 -6.54
C ARG A 100 -0.64 -23.14 -6.79
N GLY A 101 -1.48 -22.12 -6.55
CA GLY A 101 -2.91 -22.17 -6.83
C GLY A 101 -3.22 -22.39 -8.31
N MET A 102 -2.47 -21.73 -9.19
CA MET A 102 -2.54 -21.97 -10.63
C MET A 102 -2.09 -23.38 -11.00
N ALA A 103 -0.99 -23.87 -10.44
CA ALA A 103 -0.50 -25.23 -10.70
C ALA A 103 -1.46 -26.33 -10.23
N GLU A 104 -2.30 -26.05 -9.23
CA GLU A 104 -3.36 -26.97 -8.78
C GLU A 104 -4.51 -27.06 -9.79
N LEU A 105 -4.87 -25.95 -10.44
CA LEU A 105 -5.89 -25.91 -11.49
C LEU A 105 -5.45 -26.60 -12.79
N THR A 106 -4.15 -26.59 -13.10
CA THR A 106 -3.58 -27.28 -14.28
C THR A 106 -3.16 -28.71 -14.03
N ARG A 107 -3.27 -29.23 -12.79
CA ARG A 107 -2.89 -30.61 -12.50
C ARG A 107 -3.89 -31.56 -13.18
N VAL A 108 -3.42 -32.27 -14.20
CA VAL A 108 -4.18 -33.36 -14.83
C VAL A 108 -4.43 -34.44 -13.78
N ALA A 109 -5.70 -34.79 -13.56
CA ALA A 109 -6.08 -35.85 -12.63
C ALA A 109 -5.39 -37.17 -13.02
N PRO A 110 -4.82 -37.91 -12.06
CA PRO A 110 -4.12 -39.15 -12.37
C PRO A 110 -5.08 -40.15 -13.03
N PRO A 111 -4.62 -40.92 -14.04
CA PRO A 111 -5.48 -41.88 -14.72
C PRO A 111 -6.01 -42.92 -13.72
N ALA A 112 -7.30 -43.21 -13.80
CA ALA A 112 -7.95 -44.20 -12.96
C ALA A 112 -7.22 -45.55 -13.10
N ARG A 113 -6.79 -46.13 -11.98
CA ARG A 113 -6.10 -47.43 -11.99
C ARG A 113 -7.04 -48.50 -12.57
N PRO A 114 -6.59 -49.33 -13.51
CA PRO A 114 -7.42 -50.39 -14.06
C PRO A 114 -7.75 -51.39 -12.94
N ARG A 115 -9.05 -51.65 -12.80
CA ARG A 115 -9.58 -52.62 -11.85
C ARG A 115 -9.24 -54.01 -12.39
N VAL A 116 -8.25 -54.66 -11.80
CA VAL A 116 -7.89 -56.04 -12.14
C VAL A 116 -9.07 -56.92 -11.75
N ALA A 117 -9.77 -57.47 -12.74
CA ALA A 117 -10.79 -58.49 -12.53
C ALA A 117 -10.07 -59.85 -12.40
N GLY A 118 -10.32 -60.54 -11.28
CA GLY A 118 -9.93 -61.93 -11.08
C GLY A 118 -10.96 -62.91 -11.61
#